data_AF-A0A1Q2YB92-F1
#
_entry.id   AF-A0A1Q2YB92-F1
#
_cell.length_a   1.000
_cell.length_b   1.000
_cell.length_c   1.000
_cell.angle_alpha   90.00
_cell.angle_beta   90.00
_cell.angle_gamma   90.00
#
_symmetry.space_group_name_H-M   'P 1'
#
loop_
_entity.id
_entity.type
_entity.pdbx_description
1 polymer ?
#
loop_
_entity_poly.entity_id
_entity_poly.type
_entity_poly.pdbx_seq_one_letter_code
_entity_poly.pdbx_strand_id
1 'polypeptide(L)'
;MTMNESASTATAPAATAAAGHWLSSVRHVRAQHLDELKAIEDINDRCKRLVELNILNSVNTIQKNPSYVEAHARGDVELYALVYDVESGYLRELPLDHSNDFSEVFHLHEDSEAPAH
;
A
#
# COMPACT_ATOMS: atom_id res chain seq x y z
N MET A 1 -34.21 34.19 -30.00
CA MET A 1 -32.93 34.92 -30.07
C MET A 1 -32.14 34.50 -28.84
N THR A 2 -30.95 33.97 -29.09
CA THR A 2 -30.13 33.09 -28.25
C THR A 2 -29.76 33.66 -26.88
N MET A 3 -29.94 32.86 -25.82
CA MET A 3 -29.10 32.92 -24.63
C MET A 3 -28.46 31.55 -24.45
N ASN A 4 -27.23 31.45 -24.94
CA ASN A 4 -26.28 30.39 -24.67
C ASN A 4 -25.49 30.85 -23.44
N GLU A 5 -25.64 30.16 -22.31
CA GLU A 5 -24.71 30.30 -21.19
C GLU A 5 -24.01 28.96 -21.00
N SER A 6 -22.78 28.96 -21.50
CA SER A 6 -21.86 27.85 -21.62
C SER A 6 -21.49 27.26 -20.26
N ALA A 7 -21.52 25.93 -20.21
CA ALA A 7 -20.57 25.05 -19.51
C ALA A 7 -19.85 25.65 -18.29
N SER A 8 -20.40 25.38 -17.11
CA SER A 8 -19.68 25.45 -15.84
C SER A 8 -18.64 24.31 -15.76
N THR A 9 -17.45 24.55 -16.32
CA THR A 9 -16.26 23.74 -16.03
C THR A 9 -15.71 24.18 -14.67
N ALA A 10 -16.24 23.57 -13.61
CA ALA A 10 -15.68 23.69 -12.27
C ALA A 10 -14.33 22.96 -12.22
N THR A 11 -13.25 23.69 -12.51
CA THR A 11 -11.88 23.27 -12.18
C THR A 11 -11.80 23.13 -10.66
N ALA A 12 -11.82 21.90 -10.15
CA ALA A 12 -11.55 21.62 -8.75
C ALA A 12 -10.14 22.16 -8.37
N PRO A 13 -9.95 22.77 -7.19
CA PRO A 13 -8.67 23.36 -6.84
C PRO A 13 -7.56 22.28 -6.80
N ALA A 14 -6.37 22.62 -7.29
CA ALA A 14 -5.24 21.69 -7.42
C ALA A 14 -4.87 20.96 -6.11
N ALA A 15 -5.12 21.58 -4.95
CA ALA A 15 -4.90 20.98 -3.64
C ALA A 15 -5.78 19.74 -3.39
N THR A 16 -7.03 19.74 -3.85
CA THR A 16 -7.93 18.56 -3.75
C THR A 16 -7.48 17.42 -4.66
N ALA A 17 -6.82 17.72 -5.79
CA ALA A 17 -6.30 16.70 -6.70
C ALA A 17 -5.11 15.94 -6.09
N ALA A 18 -4.19 16.65 -5.43
CA ALA A 18 -3.05 16.04 -4.74
C ALA A 18 -3.53 15.10 -3.61
N ALA A 19 -4.38 15.58 -2.70
CA ALA A 19 -4.95 14.76 -1.63
C ALA A 19 -5.76 13.57 -2.20
N GLY A 20 -6.45 13.77 -3.31
CA GLY A 20 -7.17 12.70 -4.02
C GLY A 20 -6.24 11.58 -4.52
N HIS A 21 -5.05 11.92 -4.99
CA HIS A 21 -4.04 10.95 -5.45
C HIS A 21 -3.50 10.11 -4.28
N TRP A 22 -3.14 10.76 -3.16
CA TRP A 22 -2.68 10.06 -1.95
C TRP A 22 -3.74 9.15 -1.35
N LEU A 23 -5.01 9.58 -1.32
CA LEU A 23 -6.11 8.76 -0.82
C LEU A 23 -6.51 7.64 -1.79
N SER A 24 -6.04 7.68 -3.05
CA SER A 24 -6.33 6.64 -4.04
C SER A 24 -5.75 5.29 -3.62
N SER A 25 -4.56 5.27 -3.02
CA SER A 25 -3.93 4.03 -2.53
C SER A 25 -4.77 3.37 -1.45
N VAL A 26 -5.28 4.14 -0.50
CA VAL A 26 -6.17 3.65 0.57
C VAL A 26 -7.48 3.13 0.00
N ARG A 27 -8.05 3.80 -1.01
CA ARG A 27 -9.26 3.33 -1.72
C ARG A 27 -9.00 2.02 -2.46
N HIS A 28 -7.83 1.86 -3.04
CA HIS A 28 -7.44 0.62 -3.72
C HIS A 28 -7.38 -0.55 -2.74
N VAL A 29 -6.71 -0.37 -1.60
CA VAL A 29 -6.68 -1.37 -0.51
C VAL A 29 -8.11 -1.70 -0.07
N ARG A 30 -8.95 -0.68 0.16
CA ARG A 30 -10.36 -0.91 0.53
C ARG A 30 -11.12 -1.70 -0.54
N ALA A 31 -10.86 -1.47 -1.82
CA ALA A 31 -11.52 -2.17 -2.91
C ALA A 31 -11.09 -3.64 -2.97
N GLN A 32 -9.80 -3.92 -2.77
CA GLN A 32 -9.25 -5.28 -2.73
C GLN A 32 -9.82 -6.11 -1.57
N HIS A 33 -10.11 -5.47 -0.44
CA HIS A 33 -10.60 -6.11 0.79
C HIS A 33 -12.08 -5.79 1.07
N LEU A 34 -12.87 -5.47 0.04
CA LEU A 34 -14.21 -4.92 0.25
C LEU A 34 -15.15 -5.91 0.95
N ASP A 35 -15.08 -7.20 0.62
CA ASP A 35 -15.97 -8.22 1.19
C ASP A 35 -15.63 -8.50 2.66
N GLU A 36 -14.34 -8.56 2.99
CA GLU A 36 -13.86 -8.64 4.38
C GLU A 36 -14.34 -7.44 5.21
N LEU A 37 -14.20 -6.23 4.67
CA LEU A 37 -14.63 -5.01 5.35
C LEU A 37 -16.16 -4.90 5.47
N LYS A 38 -16.92 -5.47 4.53
CA LYS A 38 -18.39 -5.50 4.59
C LYS A 38 -18.92 -6.47 5.64
N ALA A 39 -18.17 -7.51 5.97
CA ALA A 39 -18.54 -8.46 7.01
C ALA A 39 -18.44 -7.86 8.43
N ILE A 40 -17.78 -6.72 8.59
CA ILE A 40 -17.66 -6.00 9.86
C ILE A 40 -18.80 -4.99 9.99
N GLU A 41 -19.65 -5.18 10.99
CA GLU A 41 -20.83 -4.34 11.25
C GLU A 41 -20.47 -3.00 11.89
N ASP A 42 -19.62 -3.01 12.92
CA ASP A 42 -19.21 -1.79 13.61
C ASP A 42 -18.27 -0.93 12.76
N ILE A 43 -18.57 0.37 12.67
CA ILE A 43 -17.82 1.31 11.85
C ILE A 43 -16.40 1.51 12.37
N ASN A 44 -16.19 1.54 13.69
CA ASN A 44 -14.88 1.76 14.28
C ASN A 44 -13.99 0.54 14.06
N ASP A 45 -14.54 -0.66 14.23
CA ASP A 45 -13.81 -1.91 13.95
C ASP A 45 -13.47 -2.04 12.47
N ARG A 46 -14.39 -1.65 11.58
CA ARG A 46 -14.12 -1.63 10.14
C ARG A 46 -13.03 -0.62 9.77
N CYS A 47 -13.01 0.56 10.41
CA CYS A 47 -11.96 1.55 10.22
C CYS A 47 -10.61 1.04 10.75
N LYS A 48 -10.58 0.43 11.95
CA LYS A 48 -9.38 -0.20 12.52
C LYS A 48 -8.84 -1.26 11.57
N ARG A 49 -9.70 -2.12 11.02
CA ARG A 49 -9.30 -3.14 10.07
C ARG A 49 -8.73 -2.55 8.77
N LEU A 50 -9.34 -1.50 8.23
CA LEU A 50 -8.80 -0.83 7.04
C LEU A 50 -7.41 -0.23 7.29
N VAL A 51 -7.16 0.31 8.49
CA VAL A 51 -5.83 0.80 8.89
C VAL A 51 -4.81 -0.35 8.89
N GLU A 52 -5.15 -1.49 9.49
CA GLU A 52 -4.28 -2.67 9.50
C GLU A 52 -3.95 -3.14 8.08
N LEU A 53 -4.96 -3.29 7.23
CA LEU A 53 -4.79 -3.68 5.83
C LEU A 53 -3.93 -2.69 5.05
N ASN A 54 -4.08 -1.39 5.33
CA ASN A 54 -3.29 -0.35 4.68
C ASN A 54 -1.80 -0.44 5.05
N ILE A 55 -1.51 -0.73 6.32
CA ILE A 55 -0.14 -0.91 6.80
C ILE A 55 0.48 -2.17 6.19
N LEU A 56 -0.25 -3.29 6.17
CA LEU A 56 0.22 -4.53 5.55
C LEU A 56 0.50 -4.34 4.05
N ASN A 57 -0.35 -3.62 3.32
CA ASN A 57 -0.10 -3.27 1.92
C ASN A 57 1.15 -2.40 1.74
N SER A 58 1.39 -1.45 2.65
CA SER A 58 2.57 -0.60 2.62
C SER A 58 3.84 -1.39 2.91
N VAL A 59 3.80 -2.29 3.89
CA VAL A 59 4.89 -3.22 4.19
C VAL A 59 5.23 -4.10 2.99
N ASN A 60 4.23 -4.71 2.36
CA ASN A 60 4.43 -5.50 1.14
C ASN A 60 5.06 -4.68 0.00
N THR A 61 4.72 -3.38 -0.08
CA THR A 61 5.32 -2.46 -1.07
C THR A 61 6.80 -2.20 -0.77
N ILE A 62 7.15 -2.01 0.51
CA ILE A 62 8.53 -1.82 0.96
C ILE A 62 9.35 -3.10 0.76
N GLN A 63 8.80 -4.26 1.10
CA GLN A 63 9.47 -5.56 0.93
C GLN A 63 9.83 -5.86 -0.53
N LYS A 64 9.08 -5.31 -1.49
CA LYS A 64 9.36 -5.42 -2.94
C LYS A 64 10.37 -4.39 -3.44
N ASN A 65 10.83 -3.47 -2.61
CA ASN A 65 11.79 -2.46 -3.04
C ASN A 65 13.20 -3.08 -3.11
N PRO A 66 13.93 -2.97 -4.25
CA PRO A 66 15.26 -3.55 -4.39
C PRO A 66 16.24 -3.11 -3.30
N SER A 67 16.20 -1.83 -2.91
CA SER A 67 17.08 -1.29 -1.86
C SER A 67 16.79 -1.91 -0.49
N TYR A 68 15.53 -2.23 -0.19
CA TYR A 68 15.17 -2.95 1.02
C TYR A 68 15.62 -4.41 0.93
N VAL A 69 15.35 -5.10 -0.19
CA VAL A 69 15.72 -6.51 -0.37
C VAL A 69 17.23 -6.72 -0.21
N GLU A 70 18.05 -5.89 -0.85
CA GLU A 70 19.50 -5.97 -0.73
C GLU A 70 20.00 -5.71 0.70
N ALA A 71 19.43 -4.72 1.39
CA ALA A 71 19.82 -4.39 2.77
C ALA A 71 19.36 -5.45 3.78
N HIS A 72 18.16 -5.99 3.59
CA HIS A 72 17.62 -7.05 4.42
C HIS A 72 18.39 -8.37 4.24
N ALA A 73 18.78 -8.72 3.01
CA ALA A 73 19.61 -9.90 2.73
C ALA A 73 20.99 -9.84 3.40
N ARG A 74 21.53 -8.65 3.66
CA ARG A 74 22.76 -8.45 4.44
C ARG A 74 22.54 -8.43 5.95
N GLY A 75 21.29 -8.37 6.41
CA GLY A 75 20.93 -8.20 7.82
C GLY A 75 21.10 -6.77 8.34
N ASP A 76 21.18 -5.77 7.45
CA ASP A 76 21.39 -4.37 7.85
C ASP A 76 20.10 -3.68 8.33
N VAL A 77 18.94 -4.20 7.91
CA VAL A 77 17.63 -3.56 8.13
C VAL A 77 16.57 -4.59 8.48
N GLU A 78 15.75 -4.24 9.48
CA GLU A 78 14.54 -4.96 9.88
C GLU A 78 13.31 -4.08 9.65
N LEU A 79 12.17 -4.71 9.37
CA LEU A 79 10.91 -4.02 9.11
C LEU A 79 9.87 -4.39 10.16
N TYR A 80 9.20 -3.38 10.70
CA TYR A 80 8.16 -3.54 11.71
C TYR A 80 6.91 -2.78 11.29
N ALA A 81 5.74 -3.39 11.51
CA ALA A 81 4.44 -2.75 11.32
C ALA A 81 3.84 -2.36 12.65
N LEU A 82 3.60 -1.07 12.85
CA LEU A 82 3.12 -0.53 14.12
C LEU A 82 1.87 0.31 13.90
N VAL A 83 0.88 0.13 14.78
CA VAL A 83 -0.35 0.92 14.86
C VAL A 83 -0.38 1.60 16.22
N TYR A 84 -0.48 2.92 16.22
CA TYR A 84 -0.75 3.67 17.43
C TYR A 84 -2.25 3.88 17.60
N ASP A 85 -2.79 3.44 18.73
CA ASP A 85 -4.19 3.68 19.10
C ASP A 85 -4.30 4.92 19.99
N VAL A 86 -5.02 5.92 19.50
CA VAL A 86 -5.18 7.21 20.19
C VAL A 86 -6.13 7.12 21.38
N GLU A 87 -7.06 6.17 21.38
CA GLU A 87 -8.01 5.97 22.48
C GLU A 87 -7.31 5.37 23.70
N SER A 88 -6.53 4.31 23.47
CA SER A 88 -5.87 3.59 24.55
C SER A 88 -4.45 4.10 24.85
N GLY A 89 -3.82 4.82 23.92
CA GLY A 89 -2.43 5.28 24.01
C GLY A 89 -1.41 4.17 23.76
N TYR A 90 -1.84 2.97 23.34
CA TYR A 90 -0.94 1.85 23.10
C TYR A 90 -0.44 1.79 21.66
N LEU A 91 0.83 1.40 21.54
CA LEU A 91 1.44 0.99 20.29
C LEU A 91 1.28 -0.52 20.13
N ARG A 92 0.67 -0.96 19.03
CA ARG A 92 0.47 -2.37 18.72
C ARG A 92 1.30 -2.74 17.50
N GLU A 93 2.01 -3.85 17.59
CA GLU A 93 2.69 -4.43 16.44
C GLU A 93 1.72 -5.33 15.66
N LEU A 94 1.75 -5.20 14.34
CA LEU A 94 1.03 -6.10 13.45
C LEU A 94 1.97 -7.23 13.01
N PRO A 95 1.50 -8.49 13.06
CA PRO A 95 2.31 -9.61 12.62
C PRO A 95 2.63 -9.45 11.14
N LEU A 96 3.92 -9.51 10.82
CA LEU A 96 4.39 -9.54 9.45
C LEU A 96 4.60 -10.98 9.02
N ASP A 97 4.18 -11.28 7.80
CA ASP A 97 4.52 -12.54 7.17
C ASP A 97 5.92 -12.41 6.56
N HIS A 98 6.88 -13.11 7.16
CA HIS A 98 8.26 -13.18 6.67
C HIS A 98 8.47 -14.36 5.72
N SER A 99 7.43 -15.12 5.35
CA SER A 99 7.58 -16.25 4.43
C SER A 99 7.92 -15.85 3.00
N ASN A 100 7.62 -14.60 2.63
CA ASN A 100 7.88 -14.08 1.30
C ASN A 100 9.28 -13.50 1.20
N ASP A 101 10.25 -14.35 0.86
CA ASP A 101 11.55 -13.88 0.40
C ASP A 101 11.42 -13.36 -1.04
N PHE A 102 11.59 -12.05 -1.23
CA PHE A 102 11.56 -11.42 -2.55
C PHE A 102 12.93 -11.44 -3.25
N SER A 103 13.97 -12.04 -2.65
CA SER A 103 15.29 -12.17 -3.24
C SER A 103 15.26 -12.89 -4.60
N GLU A 104 14.40 -13.90 -4.75
CA GLU A 104 14.26 -14.68 -5.99
C GLU A 104 13.66 -13.87 -7.15
N VAL A 105 12.84 -12.85 -6.86
CA VAL A 105 12.14 -12.06 -7.90
C VAL A 105 13.11 -11.21 -8.73
N PHE A 106 14.28 -10.87 -8.18
CA PHE A 106 15.27 -10.02 -8.84
C PHE A 106 16.35 -10.80 -9.59
N HIS A 107 16.41 -12.11 -9.44
CA HIS A 107 17.34 -12.96 -10.16
C HIS A 107 16.69 -13.48 -11.45
N LEU A 108 16.69 -12.64 -12.49
CA LEU A 108 16.49 -13.15 -13.84
C LEU A 108 17.77 -13.88 -14.25
N HIS A 109 17.72 -15.22 -14.29
CA HIS A 109 18.78 -16.00 -14.93
C HIS A 109 18.86 -15.59 -16.41
N GLU A 110 19.93 -14.89 -16.79
CA GLU A 110 20.42 -14.98 -18.16
C GLU A 110 20.98 -16.39 -18.31
N ASP A 111 20.20 -17.30 -18.88
CA ASP A 111 20.73 -18.51 -19.50
C ASP A 111 21.57 -18.07 -20.71
N SER A 112 22.78 -17.59 -20.42
CA SER A 112 23.83 -17.42 -21.41
C SER A 112 24.35 -18.81 -21.77
N GLU A 113 23.60 -19.51 -22.65
CA GLU A 113 24.23 -20.47 -23.54
C GLU A 113 25.00 -19.68 -24.60
N ALA A 114 26.19 -19.22 -24.22
CA ALA A 114 27.23 -18.92 -25.19
C ALA A 114 27.59 -20.26 -25.86
N PRO A 115 27.42 -20.43 -27.19
CA PRO A 115 27.86 -21.65 -27.84
C PRO A 115 29.39 -21.73 -27.70
N ALA A 116 29.84 -22.78 -27.00
CA ALA A 116 31.24 -23.12 -26.90
C ALA A 116 31.75 -23.64 -28.26
N HIS A 117 32.75 -22.93 -28.79
CA HIS A 117 33.68 -23.30 -29.86
C HIS A 117 33.15 -23.38 -31.31
#